data_AF-A0A0R2K693-F1
#
_entry.id   AF-A0A0R2K693-F1
#
_cell.length_a   1.000
_cell.length_b   1.000
_cell.length_c   1.000
_cell.angle_alpha   90.00
_cell.angle_beta   90.00
_cell.angle_gamma   90.00
#
_symmetry.space_group_name_H-M   'P 1'
#
loop_
_entity.id
_entity.type
_entity.pdbx_description
1 polymer ?
#
loop_
_entity_poly.entity_id
_entity_poly.type
_entity_poly.pdbx_seq_one_letter_code
_entity_poly.pdbx_strand_id
1 'polypeptide(L)'
;MTRQNVFQQLVKLKNRMRDLTRFQVVIDLIMIYAFLRTVLSGTTVNLFGTVLTQNSAMVVTFLIAIIDLCFTQIRKNYRNAGRNLIGHLGGQLSEDEILVIRQFERY
;
A
#
# COMPACT_ATOMS: atom_id res chain seq x y z
N MET A 1 -17.35 -11.05 -21.07
CA MET A 1 -16.05 -11.33 -20.43
C MET A 1 -15.92 -12.83 -20.24
N THR A 2 -14.81 -13.45 -20.64
CA THR A 2 -14.54 -14.88 -20.39
C THR A 2 -13.93 -15.08 -19.00
N ARG A 3 -14.26 -16.18 -18.33
CA ARG A 3 -13.77 -16.54 -16.97
C ARG A 3 -12.23 -16.44 -16.84
N GLN A 4 -11.50 -16.89 -17.86
CA GLN A 4 -10.04 -16.80 -17.93
C GLN A 4 -9.52 -15.35 -17.90
N ASN A 5 -10.21 -14.41 -18.54
CA ASN A 5 -9.85 -13.00 -18.51
C ASN A 5 -10.06 -12.38 -17.12
N VAL A 6 -11.14 -12.77 -16.42
CA VAL A 6 -11.41 -12.32 -15.05
C VAL A 6 -10.34 -12.84 -14.09
N PHE A 7 -9.97 -14.12 -14.22
CA PHE A 7 -8.92 -14.72 -13.40
C PHE A 7 -7.54 -14.07 -13.63
N GLN A 8 -7.15 -13.83 -14.88
CA GLN A 8 -5.89 -13.13 -15.18
C GLN A 8 -5.86 -11.70 -14.60
N GLN A 9 -6.98 -10.99 -14.63
CA GLN A 9 -7.08 -9.67 -13.99
C GLN A 9 -6.94 -9.77 -12.47
N LEU A 10 -7.55 -10.79 -11.84
CA LEU A 10 -7.42 -11.05 -10.42
C LEU A 10 -5.95 -11.30 -10.02
N VAL A 11 -5.24 -12.14 -10.77
CA VAL A 11 -3.83 -12.45 -10.53
C VAL A 11 -2.95 -11.20 -10.68
N LYS A 12 -3.18 -10.38 -11.72
CA LYS A 12 -2.47 -9.10 -11.89
C LYS A 12 -2.73 -8.15 -10.74
N LEU A 13 -3.98 -8.05 -10.28
CA LEU A 13 -4.36 -7.18 -9.16
C LEU A 13 -3.74 -7.65 -7.84
N LYS A 14 -3.66 -8.98 -7.63
CA LYS A 14 -2.96 -9.58 -6.48
C LYS A 14 -1.50 -9.17 -6.44
N ASN A 15 -0.79 -9.35 -7.56
CA ASN A 15 0.63 -9.03 -7.65
C ASN A 15 0.86 -7.53 -7.40
N ARG A 16 0.04 -6.66 -7.98
CA ARG A 16 0.09 -5.21 -7.71
C ARG A 16 -0.11 -4.87 -6.24
N MET A 17 -1.05 -5.52 -5.55
CA MET A 17 -1.24 -5.29 -4.11
C MET A 17 -0.09 -5.80 -3.25
N ARG A 18 0.51 -6.94 -3.62
CA ARG A 18 1.70 -7.46 -2.94
C ARG A 18 2.88 -6.50 -3.07
N ASP A 19 3.10 -5.96 -4.26
CA ASP A 19 4.17 -4.99 -4.49
C ASP A 19 3.88 -3.68 -3.75
N LEU A 20 2.65 -3.17 -3.79
CA LEU A 20 2.24 -2.02 -3.00
C LEU A 20 2.46 -2.23 -1.50
N THR A 21 2.14 -3.42 -0.97
CA THR A 21 2.36 -3.72 0.45
C THR A 21 3.84 -3.68 0.82
N ARG A 22 4.72 -4.17 -0.06
CA ARG A 22 6.18 -4.08 0.15
C ARG A 22 6.67 -2.64 0.13
N PHE A 23 6.22 -1.84 -0.84
CA PHE A 23 6.54 -0.41 -0.90
C PHE A 23 6.02 0.33 0.33
N GLN A 24 4.82 0.00 0.79
CA GLN A 24 4.22 0.63 1.96
C GLN A 24 5.04 0.37 3.22
N VAL A 25 5.51 -0.85 3.46
CA VAL A 25 6.40 -1.15 4.59
C VAL A 25 7.68 -0.30 4.57
N VAL A 26 8.27 -0.07 3.38
CA VAL A 26 9.44 0.80 3.25
C VAL A 26 9.09 2.25 3.61
N ILE A 27 7.95 2.75 3.13
CA ILE A 27 7.49 4.11 3.41
C ILE A 27 7.14 4.27 4.90
N ASP A 28 6.52 3.27 5.53
CA ASP A 28 6.21 3.28 6.96
C ASP A 28 7.49 3.41 7.81
N LEU A 29 8.55 2.68 7.44
CA LEU A 29 9.86 2.79 8.11
C LEU A 29 10.47 4.17 7.94
N ILE A 30 10.38 4.74 6.73
CA ILE A 30 10.84 6.09 6.42
C ILE A 30 10.04 7.12 7.24
N MET A 31 8.72 6.94 7.35
CA MET A 31 7.81 7.81 8.10
C MET A 31 8.13 7.79 9.59
N ILE A 32 8.30 6.61 10.18
CA ILE A 32 8.69 6.45 11.59
C ILE A 32 10.05 7.11 11.84
N TYR A 33 11.04 6.87 10.98
CA TYR A 33 12.34 7.52 11.08
C TYR A 33 12.23 9.04 11.03
N ALA A 34 11.49 9.56 10.04
CA ALA A 34 11.30 11.00 9.87
C ALA A 34 10.56 11.61 11.05
N PHE A 35 9.53 10.94 11.57
CA PHE A 35 8.76 11.39 12.73
C PHE A 35 9.64 11.45 13.99
N LEU A 36 10.37 10.37 14.30
CA LEU A 36 11.26 10.32 15.46
C LEU A 36 12.34 11.39 15.38
N ARG A 37 12.98 11.55 14.22
CA ARG A 37 13.98 12.61 14.02
C ARG A 37 13.38 13.99 14.22
N THR A 38 12.22 14.27 13.64
CA THR A 38 11.59 15.60 13.73
C THR A 38 11.12 15.93 15.14
N VAL A 39 10.59 14.96 15.90
CA VAL A 39 10.07 15.18 17.25
C VAL A 39 11.17 15.24 18.31
N LEU A 40 12.22 14.41 18.18
CA LEU A 40 13.31 14.33 19.16
C LEU A 40 14.41 15.36 18.93
N SER A 41 14.45 16.00 17.76
CA SER A 41 15.44 17.04 17.45
C SER A 41 14.95 18.41 17.92
N GLY A 42 15.89 19.26 18.32
CA GLY A 42 15.61 20.64 18.71
C GLY A 42 15.36 21.56 17.50
N THR A 43 16.12 22.65 17.40
CA THR A 43 15.92 23.67 16.36
C THR A 43 16.26 23.20 14.93
N THR A 44 17.20 22.26 14.81
CA THR A 44 17.62 21.69 13.52
C THR A 44 17.49 20.17 13.53
N VAL A 45 17.10 19.62 12.39
CA VAL A 45 16.82 18.19 12.19
C VAL A 45 17.65 17.70 11.02
N ASN A 46 18.44 16.64 11.22
CA ASN A 46 19.08 15.96 10.09
C ASN A 46 18.14 14.87 9.56
N LEU A 47 17.55 15.12 8.40
CA LEU A 47 16.66 14.21 7.67
C LEU A 47 17.36 13.79 6.37
N PHE A 48 17.55 12.49 6.22
CA PHE A 48 18.17 11.89 5.02
C PHE A 48 19.53 12.49 4.63
N GLY A 49 20.33 12.94 5.59
CA GLY A 49 21.63 13.57 5.35
C GLY A 49 21.58 15.08 5.15
N THR A 50 20.39 15.68 5.10
CA THR A 50 20.18 17.12 4.95
C THR A 50 19.76 17.73 6.28
N VAL A 51 20.44 18.82 6.67
CA VAL A 51 20.06 19.60 7.85
C VAL A 51 18.93 20.55 7.48
N LEU A 52 17.79 20.39 8.14
CA LEU A 52 16.58 21.19 7.98
C LEU A 52 16.26 21.92 9.27
N THR A 53 15.50 23.01 9.17
CA THR A 53 14.84 23.60 10.34
C THR A 53 13.70 22.68 10.80
N GLN A 54 13.35 22.72 12.09
CA GLN A 54 12.25 21.90 12.63
C GLN A 54 10.94 22.07 11.86
N ASN A 55 10.61 23.29 11.42
CA ASN A 55 9.38 23.56 10.68
C ASN A 55 9.41 22.91 9.29
N SER A 56 10.53 23.03 8.56
CA SER A 56 10.71 22.36 7.27
C SER A 56 10.70 20.83 7.43
N ALA A 57 11.32 20.31 8.49
CA ALA A 57 11.30 18.89 8.82
C ALA A 57 9.88 18.37 9.08
N MET A 58 9.05 19.13 9.82
CA MET A 58 7.64 18.79 10.04
C MET A 58 6.84 18.75 8.72
N VAL A 59 7.04 19.72 7.83
CA VAL A 59 6.38 19.72 6.51
C VAL A 59 6.77 18.48 5.70
N VAL A 60 8.05 18.11 5.69
CA VAL A 60 8.53 16.90 5.00
C VAL A 60 7.90 15.64 5.61
N THR A 61 7.92 15.49 6.93
CA THR A 61 7.28 14.36 7.62
C THR A 61 5.79 14.28 7.28
N PHE A 62 5.09 15.43 7.24
CA PHE A 62 3.67 15.49 6.89
C PHE A 62 3.40 15.08 5.44
N LEU A 63 4.23 15.49 4.49
CA LEU A 63 4.13 15.06 3.09
C LEU A 63 4.33 13.54 2.95
N ILE A 64 5.29 12.97 3.69
CA ILE A 64 5.50 11.51 3.72
C ILE A 64 4.24 10.81 4.26
N ALA A 65 3.62 11.34 5.32
CA ALA A 65 2.39 10.78 5.86
C ALA A 65 1.21 10.85 4.87
N ILE A 66 1.08 11.94 4.10
CA ILE A 66 0.08 12.04 3.03
C ILE A 66 0.31 10.97 1.97
N ILE A 67 1.56 10.77 1.55
CA ILE A 67 1.93 9.75 0.57
C ILE A 67 1.53 8.36 1.06
N ASP A 68 1.82 8.03 2.32
CA ASP A 68 1.41 6.75 2.91
C ASP A 68 -0.13 6.58 2.97
N LEU A 69 -0.86 7.64 3.33
CA LEU A 69 -2.33 7.63 3.27
C LEU A 69 -2.86 7.39 1.85
N CYS A 70 -2.23 7.98 0.83
CA CYS A 70 -2.59 7.71 -0.57
C CYS A 70 -2.39 6.23 -0.92
N PHE A 71 -1.26 5.62 -0.53
CA PHE A 71 -1.03 4.20 -0.75
C PHE A 71 -2.06 3.32 -0.06
N THR A 72 -2.44 3.66 1.18
CA THR A 72 -3.51 3.00 1.91
C THR A 72 -4.85 3.04 1.14
N GLN A 73 -5.20 4.19 0.57
CA GLN A 73 -6.44 4.34 -0.21
C GLN A 73 -6.38 3.56 -1.53
N ILE A 74 -5.25 3.57 -2.24
CA ILE A 74 -5.05 2.78 -3.47
C ILE A 74 -5.25 1.29 -3.17
N ARG A 75 -4.67 0.79 -2.06
CA ARG A 75 -4.83 -0.60 -1.63
C ARG A 75 -6.30 -0.94 -1.34
N LYS A 76 -7.01 -0.06 -0.63
CA LYS A 76 -8.47 -0.23 -0.40
C LYS A 76 -9.24 -0.30 -1.71
N ASN A 77 -8.92 0.56 -2.68
CA ASN A 77 -9.57 0.53 -3.98
C ASN A 77 -9.29 -0.78 -4.74
N TYR A 78 -8.05 -1.27 -4.73
CA TYR A 78 -7.70 -2.55 -5.33
C TYR A 78 -8.40 -3.73 -4.64
N ARG A 79 -8.58 -3.69 -3.32
CA ARG A 79 -9.36 -4.69 -2.59
C ARG A 79 -10.82 -4.70 -3.02
N ASN A 80 -11.44 -3.52 -3.18
CA ASN A 80 -12.81 -3.40 -3.65
C ASN A 80 -12.98 -3.88 -5.10
N ALA A 81 -12.05 -3.52 -5.99
CA ALA A 81 -12.04 -4.00 -7.37
C ALA A 81 -11.90 -5.54 -7.43
N GLY A 82 -11.03 -6.13 -6.60
CA GLY A 82 -10.89 -7.58 -6.51
C GLY A 82 -12.15 -8.27 -5.99
N ARG A 83 -12.79 -7.73 -4.95
CA ARG A 83 -14.08 -8.24 -4.45
C ARG A 83 -15.17 -8.21 -5.52
N ASN A 84 -15.25 -7.12 -6.29
CA ASN A 84 -16.19 -7.03 -7.41
C ASN A 84 -15.88 -8.09 -8.49
N LEU A 85 -14.61 -8.31 -8.85
CA LEU A 85 -14.21 -9.33 -9.81
C LEU A 85 -14.54 -10.76 -9.30
N ILE A 86 -14.37 -11.03 -8.01
CA ILE A 86 -14.77 -12.29 -7.37
C ILE A 86 -16.28 -12.48 -7.44
N GLY A 87 -17.07 -11.42 -7.19
CA GLY A 87 -18.53 -11.49 -7.33
C GLY A 87 -19.00 -11.80 -8.76
N HIS A 88 -18.18 -11.50 -9.77
CA HIS A 88 -18.46 -11.86 -11.17
C HIS A 88 -18.00 -13.27 -11.54
N LEU A 89 -17.14 -13.90 -10.73
CA LEU A 89 -16.81 -15.32 -10.82
C LEU A 89 -17.95 -16.14 -10.19
N GLY A 90 -19.10 -16.21 -10.86
CA GLY A 90 -20.20 -17.09 -10.48
C GLY A 90 -19.93 -18.56 -10.87
N GLY A 91 -20.23 -19.50 -9.97
CA GLY A 91 -20.15 -20.96 -10.21
C GLY A 91 -19.13 -21.70 -9.33
N GLN A 92 -18.86 -22.97 -9.66
CA GLN A 92 -17.80 -23.76 -9.00
C GLN A 92 -16.42 -23.18 -9.35
N LEU A 93 -15.83 -22.49 -8.38
CA LEU A 93 -14.47 -22.00 -8.42
C LEU A 93 -13.49 -23.19 -8.42
N SER A 94 -12.44 -23.13 -9.24
CA SER A 94 -11.37 -24.13 -9.16
C SER A 94 -10.55 -23.93 -7.88
N GLU A 95 -9.81 -24.94 -7.44
CA GLU A 95 -8.95 -24.84 -6.26
C GLU A 95 -7.91 -23.71 -6.39
N ASP A 96 -7.39 -23.48 -7.59
CA ASP A 96 -6.50 -22.35 -7.89
C ASP A 96 -7.17 -20.99 -7.71
N GLU A 97 -8.42 -20.85 -8.15
CA GLU A 97 -9.20 -19.63 -7.95
C GLU A 97 -9.47 -19.37 -6.47
N ILE A 98 -9.82 -20.42 -5.71
CA ILE A 98 -10.05 -20.35 -4.26
C ILE A 98 -8.77 -19.94 -3.51
N LEU A 99 -7.61 -20.46 -3.90
CA LEU A 99 -6.32 -20.10 -3.30
C LEU A 99 -5.98 -18.62 -3.55
N VAL A 100 -6.19 -18.12 -4.77
CA VAL A 100 -5.95 -16.72 -5.10
C VAL A 100 -6.92 -15.80 -4.33
N ILE A 101 -8.19 -16.20 -4.20
CA ILE A 101 -9.21 -15.47 -3.42
C ILE A 101 -8.85 -15.42 -1.93
N ARG A 102 -8.49 -16.55 -1.31
CA ARG A 102 -8.06 -16.59 0.09
C ARG A 102 -6.84 -15.71 0.36
N GLN A 103 -5.88 -15.68 -0.57
CA GLN A 103 -4.75 -14.77 -0.47
C GLN A 103 -5.20 -13.32 -0.54
N PHE A 104 -6.17 -13.01 -1.42
CA PHE A 104 -6.76 -11.67 -1.56
C PHE A 104 -7.53 -11.21 -0.33
N GLU A 105 -8.25 -12.10 0.35
CA GLU A 105 -8.97 -11.78 1.59
C GLU A 105 -8.04 -11.50 2.77
N ARG A 106 -6.85 -12.12 2.78
CA ARG A 106 -5.80 -11.91 3.79
C ARG A 106 -5.11 -10.55 3.70
N TYR A 107 -5.14 -9.88 2.55
CA TYR A 107 -4.67 -8.49 2.39
C TYR A 107 -5.81 -7.49 2.70
#